data_AF-A0AAC8VLP1-F1
#
_entry.id   AF-A0AAC8VLP1-F1
#
_cell.length_a   1.000
_cell.length_b   1.000
_cell.length_c   1.000
_cell.angle_alpha   90.00
_cell.angle_beta   90.00
_cell.angle_gamma   90.00
#
_symmetry.space_group_name_H-M   'P 1'
#
loop_
_entity.id
_entity.type
_entity.pdbx_description
1 polymer ?
#
loop_
_entity_poly.entity_id
_entity_poly.type
_entity_poly.pdbx_seq_one_letter_code
_entity_poly.pdbx_strand_id
1 'polypeptide(L)'
;MPLSASFSHFRYARFKVILNRFDAQYTPELQELTCTFDVPETIYNVDNFPVSAAGSTYIFPEPMQQKVIVIATIQSGAAGDQVQVNKSLTQATVNIFDKDGTAKTGEVDLYIGGH
;
A
#
# COMPACT_ATOMS: atom_id res chain seq x y z
N MET A 1 9.67 -13.49 23.55
CA MET A 1 10.32 -13.83 22.28
C MET A 1 9.34 -13.49 21.18
N PRO A 2 9.61 -12.50 20.31
CA PRO A 2 8.69 -12.15 19.24
C PRO A 2 8.62 -13.31 18.24
N LEU A 3 7.40 -13.78 17.97
CA LEU A 3 7.13 -14.72 16.89
C LEU A 3 7.10 -13.92 15.58
N SER A 4 8.24 -13.77 14.91
CA SER A 4 8.28 -13.25 13.54
C SER A 4 8.08 -14.42 12.58
N ALA A 5 6.92 -14.49 11.94
CA ALA A 5 6.69 -15.40 10.83
C ALA A 5 6.22 -14.56 9.64
N SER A 6 6.95 -14.67 8.53
CA SER A 6 6.63 -13.97 7.29
C SER A 6 5.58 -14.78 6.54
N PHE A 7 4.39 -14.23 6.38
CA PHE A 7 3.28 -14.85 5.66
C PHE A 7 2.76 -13.89 4.61
N SER A 8 2.67 -14.32 3.35
CA SER A 8 2.04 -13.52 2.29
C SER A 8 0.52 -13.54 2.36
N HIS A 9 -0.09 -14.60 2.89
CA HIS A 9 -1.55 -14.71 3.06
C HIS A 9 -1.91 -15.63 4.24
N PHE A 10 -2.76 -15.18 5.17
CA PHE A 10 -3.43 -16.05 6.13
C PHE A 10 -4.87 -15.59 6.37
N ARG A 11 -5.82 -16.54 6.46
CA ARG A 11 -7.24 -16.24 6.70
C ARG A 11 -7.54 -15.93 8.17
N TYR A 12 -6.78 -16.53 9.09
CA TYR A 12 -6.82 -16.24 10.51
C TYR A 12 -5.51 -16.69 11.18
N ALA A 13 -5.07 -15.94 12.19
CA ALA A 13 -4.02 -16.35 13.11
C ALA A 13 -4.69 -16.84 14.40
N ARG A 14 -4.35 -18.06 14.83
CA ARG A 14 -4.93 -18.68 16.04
C ARG A 14 -3.87 -18.80 17.12
N PHE A 15 -4.14 -18.21 18.26
CA PHE A 15 -3.27 -18.27 19.43
C PHE A 15 -3.95 -19.03 20.57
N LYS A 16 -3.15 -19.72 21.39
CA LYS A 16 -3.60 -20.35 22.64
C LYS A 16 -2.74 -19.77 23.76
N VAL A 17 -3.36 -19.01 24.65
CA VAL A 17 -2.70 -18.51 25.87
C VAL A 17 -3.13 -19.41 27.03
N ILE A 18 -2.16 -19.96 27.74
CA ILE A 18 -2.40 -20.78 28.94
C ILE A 18 -1.82 -20.03 30.13
N LEU A 19 -2.70 -19.59 31.03
CA LEU A 19 -2.32 -18.96 32.29
C LEU A 19 -2.37 -20.02 33.39
N ASN A 20 -1.20 -20.43 33.87
CA ASN A 20 -1.10 -21.36 34.99
C ASN A 20 -0.99 -20.58 36.29
N ARG A 21 -1.75 -21.04 37.30
CA ARG A 21 -1.76 -20.49 38.64
C ARG A 21 -1.00 -21.44 39.58
N PHE A 22 -0.09 -20.88 40.38
CA PHE A 22 0.69 -21.65 41.37
C PHE A 22 0.32 -21.33 42.83
N ASP A 23 -0.43 -20.25 43.06
CA ASP A 23 -0.84 -19.80 44.40
C ASP A 23 -2.31 -19.32 44.40
N ALA A 24 -3.08 -19.76 45.40
CA ALA A 24 -4.50 -19.48 45.61
C ALA A 24 -4.82 -18.02 46.01
N GLN A 25 -3.82 -17.17 46.23
CA GLN A 25 -4.03 -15.75 46.55
C GLN A 25 -4.00 -14.82 45.32
N TYR A 26 -3.45 -15.28 44.20
CA TYR A 26 -3.31 -14.45 42.99
C TYR A 26 -4.20 -14.96 41.86
N THR A 27 -4.85 -14.04 41.14
CA THR A 27 -5.60 -14.33 39.92
C THR A 27 -4.85 -13.72 38.75
N PRO A 28 -4.27 -14.52 37.84
CA PRO A 28 -3.62 -13.98 36.66
C PRO A 28 -4.67 -13.41 35.70
N GLU A 29 -4.42 -12.20 35.21
CA GLU A 29 -5.26 -11.52 34.22
C GLU A 29 -4.40 -11.13 33.01
N LEU A 30 -4.92 -11.37 31.81
CA LEU A 30 -4.32 -10.89 30.57
C LEU A 30 -4.97 -9.56 30.22
N GLN A 31 -4.27 -8.44 30.42
CA GLN A 31 -4.80 -7.11 30.14
C GLN A 31 -4.76 -6.76 28.65
N GLU A 32 -3.65 -7.07 27.97
CA GLU A 32 -3.49 -6.80 26.53
C GLU A 32 -2.66 -7.90 25.86
N LEU A 33 -3.04 -8.28 24.64
CA LEU A 33 -2.25 -9.11 23.75
C LEU A 33 -2.07 -8.39 22.41
N THR A 34 -0.93 -7.72 22.23
CA THR A 34 -0.58 -7.07 20.98
C THR A 34 0.03 -8.09 20.01
N CYS A 35 -0.58 -8.26 18.83
CA CYS A 35 -0.05 -9.09 17.75
C CYS A 35 0.40 -8.21 16.59
N THR A 36 1.67 -8.30 16.23
CA THR A 36 2.23 -7.61 15.06
C THR A 36 2.54 -8.63 13.98
N PHE A 37 2.02 -8.42 12.77
CA PHE A 37 2.31 -9.25 11.60
C PHE A 37 3.16 -8.45 10.63
N ASP A 38 4.22 -9.08 10.12
CA ASP A 38 5.03 -8.52 9.05
C ASP A 38 4.42 -8.95 7.72
N VAL A 39 3.92 -7.97 6.95
CA VAL A 39 3.30 -8.19 5.64
C VAL A 39 4.34 -7.90 4.57
N PRO A 40 4.64 -8.87 3.68
CA PRO A 40 5.63 -8.65 2.63
C PRO A 40 5.22 -7.49 1.73
N GLU A 41 6.21 -6.73 1.26
CA GLU A 41 5.97 -5.62 0.35
C GLU A 41 5.44 -6.13 -0.99
N THR A 42 4.37 -5.51 -1.48
CA THR A 42 3.78 -5.77 -2.79
C THR A 42 4.24 -4.67 -3.75
N ILE A 43 4.77 -5.08 -4.90
CA ILE A 43 5.29 -4.16 -5.92
C ILE A 43 4.63 -4.47 -7.26
N TYR A 44 4.13 -3.42 -7.92
CA TYR A 44 3.61 -3.47 -9.28
C TYR A 44 4.32 -2.44 -10.15
N ASN A 45 4.70 -2.87 -11.35
CA ASN A 45 5.15 -1.98 -12.41
C ASN A 45 4.11 -2.00 -13.53
N VAL A 46 3.69 -0.83 -13.96
CA VAL A 46 2.73 -0.64 -15.05
C VAL A 46 3.37 0.26 -16.08
N ASP A 47 3.72 -0.31 -17.22
CA ASP A 47 4.33 0.43 -18.32
C ASP A 47 3.25 1.02 -19.24
N ASN A 48 3.52 2.20 -19.79
CA ASN A 48 2.65 2.88 -20.76
C ASN A 48 1.20 3.08 -20.28
N PHE A 49 1.00 3.44 -19.01
CA PHE A 49 -0.34 3.69 -18.48
C PHE A 49 -0.95 4.96 -19.12
N PRO A 50 -2.09 4.86 -19.81
CA PRO A 50 -2.68 6.00 -20.51
C PRO A 50 -3.37 6.96 -19.54
N VAL A 51 -2.98 8.23 -19.59
CA VAL A 51 -3.55 9.32 -18.79
C VAL A 51 -4.38 10.24 -19.67
N SER A 52 -5.66 10.39 -19.33
CA SER A 52 -6.55 11.34 -20.00
C SER A 52 -6.37 12.76 -19.45
N ALA A 53 -6.87 13.78 -20.15
CA ALA A 53 -6.88 15.16 -19.63
C ALA A 53 -7.74 15.32 -18.36
N ALA A 54 -8.68 14.41 -18.09
CA ALA A 54 -9.43 14.38 -16.82
C ALA A 54 -8.66 13.63 -15.71
N GLY A 55 -7.52 13.04 -16.03
CA GLY A 55 -6.83 12.05 -15.21
C GLY A 55 -7.27 10.63 -15.54
N SER A 56 -6.48 9.66 -15.08
CA SER A 56 -6.77 8.23 -15.20
C SER A 56 -6.52 7.54 -13.87
N THR A 57 -7.38 6.57 -13.54
CA THR A 57 -7.26 5.80 -12.30
C THR A 57 -6.79 4.39 -12.61
N TYR A 58 -5.70 3.98 -11.96
CA TYR A 58 -5.23 2.61 -11.92
C TYR A 58 -5.74 1.93 -10.64
N ILE A 59 -6.43 0.81 -10.78
CA ILE A 59 -6.93 0.01 -9.67
C ILE A 59 -5.89 -1.07 -9.36
N PHE A 60 -5.47 -1.17 -8.10
CA PHE A 60 -4.50 -2.19 -7.71
C PHE A 60 -5.15 -3.58 -7.79
N PRO A 61 -4.47 -4.59 -8.38
CA PRO A 61 -4.99 -5.96 -8.43
C PRO A 61 -5.34 -6.50 -7.04
N GLU A 62 -4.51 -6.18 -6.05
CA GLU A 62 -4.76 -6.47 -4.63
C GLU A 62 -4.68 -5.17 -3.82
N PRO A 63 -5.66 -4.90 -2.93
CA PRO A 63 -5.59 -3.77 -2.01
C PRO A 63 -4.39 -3.87 -1.05
N MET A 64 -3.66 -2.77 -0.94
CA MET A 64 -2.58 -2.60 0.04
C MET A 64 -3.18 -2.53 1.45
N GLN A 65 -2.57 -3.19 2.44
CA GLN A 65 -3.06 -3.22 3.82
C GLN A 65 -2.63 -1.97 4.61
N GLN A 66 -1.45 -1.43 4.33
CA GLN A 66 -0.84 -0.31 5.01
C GLN A 66 0.22 0.41 4.16
N LYS A 67 0.04 1.74 3.98
CA LYS A 67 0.94 2.66 3.26
C LYS A 67 1.13 2.29 1.78
N VAL A 68 1.06 3.32 0.92
CA VAL A 68 1.26 3.16 -0.53
C VAL A 68 2.22 4.23 -1.02
N ILE A 69 3.17 3.79 -1.84
CA ILE A 69 4.06 4.62 -2.62
C ILE A 69 3.65 4.42 -4.08
N VAL A 70 3.44 5.54 -4.77
CA VAL A 70 3.19 5.54 -6.21
C VAL A 70 4.14 6.57 -6.78
N ILE A 71 4.93 6.15 -7.74
CA ILE A 71 5.83 7.00 -8.51
C ILE A 71 5.34 6.91 -9.96
N ALA A 72 5.08 8.05 -10.56
CA ALA A 72 4.70 8.15 -11.96
C ALA A 72 5.80 8.88 -12.72
N THR A 73 6.22 8.32 -13.85
CA THR A 73 7.21 8.94 -14.75
C THR A 73 6.56 9.19 -16.09
N ILE A 74 6.55 10.44 -16.56
CA ILE A 74 6.00 10.77 -17.88
C ILE A 74 6.95 10.24 -18.96
N GLN A 75 6.45 9.44 -19.91
CA GLN A 75 7.29 8.87 -20.96
C GLN A 75 7.64 9.86 -22.08
N SER A 76 6.66 10.66 -22.52
CA SER A 76 6.79 11.55 -23.69
C SER A 76 6.30 12.97 -23.38
N GLY A 77 6.80 13.52 -22.27
CA GLY A 77 6.49 14.89 -21.81
C GLY A 77 7.35 15.96 -22.50
N ALA A 78 6.82 17.19 -22.54
CA ALA A 78 7.62 18.37 -22.85
C ALA A 78 8.33 18.89 -21.58
N ALA A 79 9.37 19.70 -21.77
CA ALA A 79 10.06 20.33 -20.64
C ALA A 79 9.08 21.20 -19.83
N GLY A 80 8.97 20.93 -18.54
CA GLY A 80 8.05 21.61 -17.63
C GLY A 80 6.71 20.89 -17.41
N ASP A 81 6.43 19.80 -18.13
CA ASP A 81 5.28 18.94 -17.83
C ASP A 81 5.42 18.34 -16.41
N GLN A 82 4.30 18.26 -15.70
CA GLN A 82 4.23 17.80 -14.32
C GLN A 82 3.24 16.65 -14.20
N VAL A 83 3.52 15.74 -13.28
CA VAL A 83 2.60 14.65 -12.92
C VAL A 83 2.13 14.85 -11.49
N GLN A 84 0.82 14.73 -11.30
CA GLN A 84 0.19 14.68 -9.99
C GLN A 84 -0.37 13.29 -9.78
N VAL A 85 -0.11 12.73 -8.60
CA VAL A 85 -0.63 11.42 -8.20
C VAL A 85 -1.38 11.54 -6.88
N ASN A 86 -2.65 11.18 -6.90
CA ASN A 86 -3.46 10.96 -5.70
C ASN A 86 -3.59 9.46 -5.48
N LYS A 87 -3.38 8.97 -4.25
CA LYS A 87 -3.34 7.54 -3.96
C LYS A 87 -4.19 7.18 -2.74
N SER A 88 -4.74 5.98 -2.76
CA SER A 88 -5.37 5.30 -1.63
C SER A 88 -4.76 3.91 -1.46
N LEU A 89 -5.31 3.11 -0.56
CA LEU A 89 -4.95 1.70 -0.38
C LEU A 89 -5.39 0.80 -1.55
N THR A 90 -6.29 1.27 -2.42
CA THR A 90 -6.93 0.44 -3.46
C THR A 90 -6.64 0.92 -4.87
N GLN A 91 -6.20 2.17 -5.04
CA GLN A 91 -6.03 2.78 -6.36
C GLN A 91 -5.09 3.99 -6.33
N ALA A 92 -4.64 4.38 -7.52
CA ALA A 92 -3.96 5.64 -7.77
C ALA A 92 -4.64 6.39 -8.92
N THR A 93 -4.87 7.68 -8.76
CA THR A 93 -5.32 8.58 -9.82
C THR A 93 -4.16 9.46 -10.25
N VAL A 94 -3.88 9.46 -11.55
CA VAL A 94 -2.76 10.17 -12.16
C VAL A 94 -3.29 11.24 -13.08
N ASN A 95 -2.74 12.44 -12.98
CA ASN A 95 -3.03 13.58 -13.84
C ASN A 95 -1.72 14.13 -14.39
N ILE A 96 -1.70 14.49 -15.67
CA ILE A 96 -0.58 15.19 -16.30
C ILE A 96 -1.00 16.64 -16.56
N PHE A 97 -0.12 17.57 -16.20
CA PHE A 97 -0.28 18.99 -16.49
C PHE A 97 0.90 19.47 -17.33
N ASP A 98 0.65 20.41 -18.23
CA ASP A 98 1.73 21.11 -18.92
C ASP A 98 2.41 22.14 -18.00
N LYS A 99 3.43 22.82 -18.52
CA LYS A 99 4.18 23.87 -17.82
C LYS A 99 3.31 25.03 -17.30
N ASP A 100 2.12 25.23 -17.87
CA ASP A 100 1.20 26.32 -17.52
C ASP A 100 0.08 25.84 -16.58
N GLY A 101 0.10 24.55 -16.19
CA GLY A 101 -0.90 23.93 -15.30
C GLY A 101 -2.16 23.45 -16.02
N THR A 102 -2.17 23.37 -17.35
CA THR A 102 -3.32 22.86 -18.12
C THR A 102 -3.26 21.35 -18.19
N ALA A 103 -4.38 20.68 -17.94
CA ALA A 103 -4.43 19.23 -17.97
C ALA A 103 -4.24 18.68 -19.40
N LYS A 104 -3.45 17.62 -19.53
CA LYS A 104 -3.00 17.07 -20.81
C LYS A 104 -3.13 15.54 -20.83
N THR A 105 -3.32 14.98 -22.02
CA THR A 105 -3.26 13.54 -22.27
C THR A 105 -1.82 13.06 -22.46
N GLY A 106 -1.49 11.86 -22.00
CA GLY A 106 -0.17 11.28 -22.22
C GLY A 106 -0.05 9.86 -21.67
N GLU A 107 1.18 9.37 -21.58
CA GLU A 107 1.48 8.05 -21.02
C GLU A 107 2.51 8.19 -19.89
N VAL A 108 2.34 7.39 -18.85
CA VAL A 108 3.23 7.33 -17.70
C VAL A 108 3.61 5.89 -17.38
N ASP A 109 4.82 5.70 -16.86
CA ASP A 109 5.18 4.47 -16.18
C ASP A 109 4.88 4.62 -14.69
N LEU A 110 4.22 3.62 -14.12
CA LEU A 110 3.86 3.60 -12.71
C LEU A 110 4.68 2.53 -11.98
N TYR A 111 5.38 2.97 -10.94
CA TYR A 111 5.90 2.11 -9.89
C TYR A 111 5.00 2.24 -8.68
N ILE A 112 4.42 1.13 -8.23
CA ILE A 112 3.55 1.07 -7.06
C ILE A 112 4.18 0.10 -6.07
N GLY A 113 4.43 0.57 -4.84
CA GLY A 113 4.94 -0.24 -3.74
C GLY A 113 4.12 -0.01 -2.48
N GLY A 114 3.90 -1.04 -1.68
CA GLY A 114 3.15 -0.92 -0.43
C GLY A 114 3.15 -2.21 0.39
N HIS A 115 2.56 -2.16 1.57
CA HIS A 115 2.25 -3.32 2.40
C HIS A 115 0.74 -3.45 2.53
#